data_AF-A0A954IG31-F1
#
_entry.id   AF-A0A954IG31-F1
#
_cell.length_a   1.000
_cell.length_b   1.000
_cell.length_c   1.000
_cell.angle_alpha   90.00
_cell.angle_beta   90.00
_cell.angle_gamma   90.00
#
_symmetry.space_group_name_H-M   'P 1'
#
loop_
_entity.id
_entity.type
_entity.pdbx_description
1 polymer ?
#
loop_
_entity_poly.entity_id
_entity_poly.type
_entity_poly.pdbx_seq_one_letter_code
_entity_poly.pdbx_strand_id
1 'polypeptide(L)'
;MSIDINKFLRLPTLPTVAVEVIRLFDDPNTSMDQVATIVRKDPAIAAKLLKTANSAQYGARGTVSDLKRAITLLGRNAVTPLVLSFSLSNQSVASVEHAEYYQQFWLRSFVQATAAEIVASLFGSPALKGECYTTNLLATVGKLALLRAEPDKYIEVLQRAKAEGVAVTRLEQETLGINHFKLSSVMLGQMGLPV
;
A
#
# COMPACT_ATOMS: atom_id res chain seq x y z
N MET A 1 11.38 6.70 -24.65
CA MET A 1 11.56 7.59 -23.50
C MET A 1 11.56 6.72 -22.25
N SER A 2 12.72 6.49 -21.63
CA SER A 2 12.85 5.61 -20.47
C SER A 2 12.35 6.35 -19.23
N ILE A 3 11.15 6.04 -18.76
CA ILE A 3 10.60 6.58 -17.52
C ILE A 3 11.43 6.01 -16.36
N ASP A 4 12.01 6.87 -15.52
CA ASP A 4 12.70 6.42 -14.30
C ASP A 4 11.68 5.97 -13.26
N ILE A 5 11.37 4.67 -13.28
CA ILE A 5 10.41 4.03 -12.38
C ILE A 5 10.84 4.19 -10.91
N ASN A 6 12.14 4.34 -10.62
CA ASN A 6 12.64 4.39 -9.25
C ASN A 6 12.11 5.59 -8.47
N LYS A 7 11.79 6.70 -9.15
CA LYS A 7 11.15 7.87 -8.54
C LYS A 7 9.81 7.53 -7.88
N PHE A 8 9.11 6.51 -8.40
CA PHE A 8 7.76 6.11 -7.98
C PHE A 8 7.75 5.00 -6.91
N LEU A 9 8.91 4.43 -6.56
CA LEU A 9 8.97 3.27 -5.65
C LEU A 9 8.96 3.63 -4.16
N ARG A 10 8.99 4.93 -3.82
CA ARG A 10 8.92 5.39 -2.42
C ARG A 10 7.50 5.80 -2.10
N LEU A 11 6.86 5.06 -1.19
CA LEU A 11 5.48 5.29 -0.78
C LEU A 11 5.43 6.08 0.54
N PRO A 12 4.56 7.09 0.65
CA PRO A 12 4.24 7.76 1.91
C PRO A 12 3.26 6.90 2.73
N THR A 13 3.36 7.00 4.05
CA THR A 13 2.56 6.25 5.03
C THR A 13 1.58 7.14 5.79
N LEU A 14 0.54 6.54 6.40
CA LEU A 14 -0.29 7.20 7.40
C LEU A 14 0.51 7.37 8.69
N PRO A 15 0.75 8.62 9.16
CA PRO A 15 1.48 8.84 10.42
C PRO A 15 0.79 8.18 11.62
N THR A 16 -0.55 8.12 11.62
CA THR A 16 -1.35 7.56 12.71
C THR A 16 -1.17 6.04 12.86
N VAL A 17 -1.06 5.31 11.75
CA VAL A 17 -0.91 3.85 11.76
C VAL A 17 0.44 3.46 12.38
N ALA A 18 1.51 4.16 12.00
CA ALA A 18 2.82 3.86 12.53
C ALA A 18 2.92 4.15 14.04
N VAL A 19 2.33 5.26 14.52
CA VAL A 19 2.24 5.57 15.96
C VAL A 19 1.43 4.51 16.72
N GLU A 20 0.30 4.08 16.17
CA GLU A 20 -0.56 3.07 16.81
C GLU A 20 0.12 1.69 16.89
N VAL A 21 0.87 1.29 15.85
CA VAL A 21 1.66 0.06 15.87
C VAL A 21 2.80 0.13 16.90
N ILE A 22 3.48 1.26 17.02
CA ILE A 22 4.54 1.44 18.04
C ILE A 22 3.94 1.28 19.44
N ARG A 23 2.79 1.93 19.71
CA ARG A 23 2.09 1.80 21.00
C ARG A 23 1.68 0.36 21.30
N LEU A 24 1.17 -0.36 20.31
CA LEU A 24 0.86 -1.79 20.47
C LEU A 24 2.12 -2.59 20.79
N PHE A 25 3.25 -2.29 20.16
CA PHE A 25 4.50 -2.95 20.49
C PHE A 25 5.13 -2.50 21.80
N ASP A 26 4.60 -1.50 22.52
CA ASP A 26 5.03 -1.23 23.90
C ASP A 26 4.22 -2.02 24.92
N ASP A 27 3.05 -2.55 24.53
CA ASP A 27 2.22 -3.42 25.38
C ASP A 27 2.74 -4.87 25.34
N PRO A 28 3.16 -5.45 26.48
CA PRO A 28 3.63 -6.84 26.55
C PRO A 28 2.55 -7.89 26.24
N ASN A 29 1.26 -7.52 26.27
CA ASN A 29 0.14 -8.41 25.97
C ASN A 29 -0.33 -8.35 24.51
N THR A 30 0.33 -7.54 23.67
CA THR A 30 -0.08 -7.38 22.28
C THR A 30 0.07 -8.66 21.46
N SER A 31 -1.01 -9.01 20.77
CA SER A 31 -1.03 -10.06 19.76
C SER A 31 -0.59 -9.55 18.39
N MET A 32 0.00 -10.42 17.58
CA MET A 32 0.31 -10.10 16.17
C MET A 32 -0.95 -9.79 15.35
N ASP A 33 -2.12 -10.29 15.78
CA ASP A 33 -3.41 -10.02 15.15
C ASP A 33 -3.88 -8.57 15.35
N GLN A 34 -3.63 -8.00 16.53
CA GLN A 34 -3.87 -6.57 16.77
C GLN A 34 -2.97 -5.72 15.88
N VAL A 35 -1.68 -6.05 15.79
CA VAL A 35 -0.75 -5.36 14.89
C VAL A 35 -1.20 -5.44 13.44
N ALA A 36 -1.60 -6.63 12.97
CA ALA A 36 -2.11 -6.82 11.62
C ALA A 36 -3.34 -5.94 11.35
N THR A 37 -4.26 -5.85 12.32
CA THR A 37 -5.47 -5.02 12.19
C THR A 37 -5.16 -3.54 11.96
N ILE A 38 -4.11 -3.03 12.62
CA ILE A 38 -3.69 -1.63 12.45
C ILE A 38 -2.98 -1.44 11.11
N VAL A 39 -2.01 -2.31 10.80
CA VAL A 39 -1.23 -2.25 9.54
C VAL A 39 -2.13 -2.35 8.30
N ARG A 40 -3.21 -3.11 8.36
CA ARG A 40 -4.18 -3.27 7.27
C ARG A 40 -4.76 -1.94 6.76
N LYS A 41 -4.73 -0.88 7.56
CA LYS A 41 -5.20 0.46 7.18
C LYS A 41 -4.20 1.24 6.31
N ASP A 42 -2.95 0.80 6.19
CA ASP A 42 -1.88 1.51 5.48
C ASP A 42 -1.26 0.67 4.34
N PRO A 43 -1.60 0.97 3.08
CA PRO A 43 -1.02 0.30 1.91
C PRO A 43 0.51 0.37 1.83
N ALA A 44 1.13 1.45 2.30
CA ALA A 44 2.57 1.64 2.19
C ALA A 44 3.34 0.80 3.23
N ILE A 45 2.84 0.73 4.46
CA ILE A 45 3.40 -0.19 5.48
C ILE A 45 3.17 -1.63 5.04
N ALA A 46 1.96 -1.98 4.60
CA ALA A 46 1.61 -3.30 4.10
C ALA A 46 2.57 -3.75 2.98
N ALA A 47 2.78 -2.91 1.97
CA ALA A 47 3.68 -3.18 0.85
C ALA A 47 5.13 -3.46 1.33
N LYS A 48 5.64 -2.69 2.29
CA LYS A 48 7.00 -2.89 2.82
C LYS A 48 7.15 -4.18 3.59
N LEU A 49 6.16 -4.53 4.43
CA LEU A 49 6.20 -5.78 5.18
C LEU A 49 6.19 -6.99 4.24
N LEU A 50 5.32 -6.98 3.22
CA LEU A 50 5.27 -8.05 2.22
C LEU A 50 6.57 -8.14 1.43
N LYS A 51 7.10 -7.02 0.94
CA LYS A 51 8.39 -6.97 0.25
C LYS A 51 9.53 -7.54 1.12
N THR A 52 9.51 -7.24 2.41
CA THR A 52 10.53 -7.73 3.35
C THR A 52 10.36 -9.22 3.61
N ALA A 53 9.13 -9.68 3.85
CA ALA A 53 8.80 -11.09 4.05
C ALA A 53 9.15 -11.97 2.83
N ASN A 54 9.00 -11.43 1.61
CA ASN A 54 9.36 -12.10 0.36
C ASN A 54 10.83 -11.95 -0.03
N SER A 55 11.65 -11.24 0.76
CA SER A 55 13.07 -11.10 0.46
C SER A 55 13.84 -12.40 0.74
N ALA A 56 14.96 -12.59 0.01
CA ALA A 56 15.80 -13.78 0.15
C ALA A 56 16.27 -14.03 1.60
N GLN A 57 16.37 -12.98 2.42
CA GLN A 57 16.78 -13.05 3.82
C GLN A 57 15.82 -13.90 4.68
N TYR A 58 14.52 -13.85 4.41
CA TYR A 58 13.51 -14.54 5.22
C TYR A 58 13.10 -15.90 4.65
N GLY A 59 13.57 -16.24 3.44
CA GLY A 59 13.58 -17.62 2.94
C GLY A 59 12.22 -18.33 2.93
N ALA A 60 11.12 -17.60 2.79
CA ALA A 60 9.78 -18.18 2.81
C ALA A 60 9.64 -19.26 1.71
N ARG A 61 9.09 -20.44 2.06
CA ARG A 61 8.69 -21.43 1.06
C ARG A 61 7.44 -20.90 0.34
N GLY A 62 7.66 -20.30 -0.83
CA GLY A 62 6.62 -19.70 -1.68
C GLY A 62 6.32 -18.24 -1.33
N THR A 63 5.47 -17.62 -2.15
CA THR A 63 5.08 -16.21 -2.01
C THR A 63 4.24 -15.97 -0.75
N VAL A 64 4.60 -14.94 0.02
CA VAL A 64 3.79 -14.40 1.12
C VAL A 64 2.92 -13.27 0.57
N SER A 65 1.62 -13.54 0.44
CA SER A 65 0.58 -12.63 -0.07
C SER A 65 -0.40 -12.15 1.00
N ASP A 66 -0.33 -12.69 2.22
CA ASP A 66 -1.19 -12.34 3.35
C ASP A 66 -0.42 -11.55 4.41
N LEU A 67 -1.00 -10.44 4.89
CA LEU A 67 -0.38 -9.56 5.87
C LEU A 67 -0.17 -10.22 7.24
N LYS A 68 -1.12 -11.03 7.70
CA LYS A 68 -0.99 -11.73 8.98
C LYS A 68 0.19 -12.70 8.91
N ARG A 69 0.28 -13.50 7.85
CA ARG A 69 1.40 -14.40 7.57
C ARG A 69 2.73 -13.65 7.48
N ALA A 70 2.77 -12.48 6.82
CA ALA A 70 3.97 -11.65 6.75
C ALA A 70 4.43 -11.18 8.13
N ILE A 71 3.51 -10.65 8.94
CA ILE A 71 3.81 -10.17 10.30
C ILE A 71 4.27 -11.32 11.21
N THR A 72 3.62 -12.48 11.13
CA THR A 72 4.02 -13.68 11.88
C THR A 72 5.41 -14.18 11.47
N LEU A 73 5.72 -14.20 10.17
CA LEU A 73 7.03 -14.62 9.66
C LEU A 73 8.15 -13.67 10.09
N LEU A 74 7.91 -12.36 10.01
CA LEU A 74 8.89 -11.33 10.38
C LEU A 74 9.08 -11.24 11.90
N GLY A 75 7.99 -11.38 12.66
CA GLY A 75 7.97 -11.21 14.11
C GLY A 75 8.18 -9.75 14.56
N ARG A 76 7.98 -9.51 15.85
CA ARG A 76 8.06 -8.17 16.47
C ARG A 76 9.37 -7.45 16.18
N ASN A 77 10.50 -8.13 16.35
CA ASN A 77 11.84 -7.54 16.23
C ASN A 77 12.14 -6.98 14.83
N ALA A 78 11.52 -7.53 13.77
CA ALA A 78 11.68 -7.01 12.41
C ALA A 78 10.57 -6.00 12.05
N VAL A 79 9.32 -6.22 12.50
CA VAL A 79 8.20 -5.33 12.18
C VAL A 79 8.37 -3.95 12.83
N THR A 80 8.79 -3.88 14.10
CA THR A 80 8.96 -2.61 14.83
C THR A 80 9.90 -1.63 14.13
N PRO A 81 11.16 -1.98 13.78
CA PRO A 81 12.05 -1.05 13.09
C PRO A 81 11.57 -0.70 11.67
N LEU A 82 10.87 -1.61 10.98
CA LEU A 82 10.29 -1.31 9.66
C LEU A 82 9.21 -0.24 9.76
N VAL A 83 8.30 -0.35 10.74
CA VAL A 83 7.24 0.62 10.95
C VAL A 83 7.79 1.95 11.47
N LEU A 84 8.76 1.91 12.39
CA LEU A 84 9.46 3.11 12.88
C LEU A 84 10.20 3.86 11.76
N SER A 85 10.83 3.13 10.84
CA SER A 85 11.52 3.76 9.70
C SER A 85 10.59 4.63 8.87
N PHE A 86 9.29 4.31 8.82
CA PHE A 86 8.29 5.12 8.14
C PHE A 86 7.91 6.37 8.94
N SER A 87 7.66 6.25 10.24
CA SER A 87 7.42 7.40 11.13
C SER A 87 8.55 8.43 11.06
N LEU A 88 9.79 7.95 11.05
CA LEU A 88 10.99 8.81 11.01
C LEU A 88 11.30 9.33 9.61
N SER A 89 10.86 8.65 8.55
CA SER A 89 11.13 9.08 7.17
C SER A 89 10.43 10.39 6.78
N ASN A 90 9.59 10.96 7.66
CA ASN A 90 8.92 12.25 7.49
C ASN A 90 8.36 12.45 6.08
N GLN A 91 7.82 11.37 5.48
CA GLN A 91 7.12 11.41 4.21
C GLN A 91 5.68 11.89 4.41
N SER A 92 5.52 12.90 5.27
CA SER A 92 4.24 13.56 5.48
C SER A 92 3.75 14.09 4.16
N VAL A 93 2.44 13.97 3.95
CA VAL A 93 1.73 14.54 2.82
C VAL A 93 2.27 15.95 2.52
N ALA A 94 2.67 16.16 1.27
CA ALA A 94 3.03 17.48 0.77
C ALA A 94 1.80 18.41 0.97
N SER A 95 2.01 19.54 1.64
CA SER A 95 1.00 20.57 1.98
C SER A 95 -0.34 20.08 2.60
N VAL A 96 -1.07 21.04 3.20
CA VAL A 96 -2.47 20.77 3.63
C VAL A 96 -3.36 20.48 2.43
N GLU A 97 -3.03 21.06 1.27
CA GLU A 97 -3.83 20.96 0.04
C GLU A 97 -3.77 19.57 -0.57
N HIS A 98 -2.67 18.82 -0.45
CA HIS A 98 -2.64 17.45 -0.98
C HIS A 98 -3.19 16.42 0.02
N ALA A 99 -3.34 16.76 1.31
CA ALA A 99 -3.81 15.88 2.39
C ALA A 99 -5.09 15.12 2.05
N GLU A 100 -6.05 15.79 1.43
CA GLU A 100 -7.32 15.18 1.05
C GLU A 100 -7.15 14.07 0.01
N TYR A 101 -6.21 14.19 -0.93
CA TYR A 101 -6.00 13.20 -1.99
C TYR A 101 -5.38 11.92 -1.43
N TYR A 102 -4.46 12.04 -0.46
CA TYR A 102 -3.91 10.89 0.25
C TYR A 102 -4.97 10.20 1.11
N GLN A 103 -5.78 10.97 1.85
CA GLN A 103 -6.88 10.42 2.65
C GLN A 103 -7.91 9.69 1.80
N GLN A 104 -8.32 10.29 0.68
CA GLN A 104 -9.23 9.65 -0.27
C GLN A 104 -8.64 8.37 -0.85
N PHE A 105 -7.34 8.36 -1.17
CA PHE A 105 -6.64 7.17 -1.65
C PHE A 105 -6.67 6.05 -0.60
N TRP A 106 -6.28 6.34 0.64
CA TRP A 106 -6.26 5.36 1.72
C TRP A 106 -7.64 4.79 2.02
N LEU A 107 -8.66 5.65 2.11
CA LEU A 107 -10.04 5.22 2.32
C LEU A 107 -10.52 4.30 1.20
N ARG A 108 -10.30 4.67 -0.06
CA ARG A 108 -10.69 3.84 -1.22
C ARG A 108 -10.00 2.49 -1.20
N SER A 109 -8.69 2.47 -0.95
CA SER A 109 -7.90 1.23 -0.89
C SER A 109 -8.40 0.31 0.23
N PHE A 110 -8.67 0.87 1.41
CA PHE A 110 -9.20 0.13 2.55
C PHE A 110 -10.60 -0.44 2.27
N VAL A 111 -11.50 0.36 1.69
CA VAL A 111 -12.86 -0.08 1.33
C VAL A 111 -12.80 -1.20 0.28
N GLN A 112 -11.99 -1.03 -0.77
CA GLN A 112 -11.83 -2.05 -1.82
C GLN A 112 -11.29 -3.36 -1.24
N ALA A 113 -10.26 -3.30 -0.40
CA ALA A 113 -9.66 -4.45 0.25
C ALA A 113 -10.68 -5.20 1.12
N THR A 114 -11.42 -4.45 1.95
CA THR A 114 -12.45 -5.00 2.84
C THR A 114 -13.59 -5.65 2.04
N ALA A 115 -14.06 -4.99 0.98
CA ALA A 115 -15.08 -5.56 0.11
C ALA A 115 -14.62 -6.87 -0.54
N ALA A 116 -13.36 -6.93 -1.03
CA ALA A 116 -12.80 -8.14 -1.61
C ALA A 116 -12.70 -9.29 -0.60
N GLU A 117 -12.32 -9.00 0.64
CA GLU A 117 -12.29 -10.00 1.72
C GLU A 117 -13.68 -10.53 2.06
N ILE A 118 -14.70 -9.66 2.09
CA ILE A 118 -16.10 -10.04 2.32
C ILE A 118 -16.58 -10.93 1.18
N VAL A 119 -16.34 -10.55 -0.08
CA VAL A 119 -16.72 -11.34 -1.25
C VAL A 119 -16.03 -12.71 -1.22
N ALA A 120 -14.72 -12.76 -0.95
CA ALA A 120 -13.98 -14.01 -0.79
C ALA A 120 -14.52 -14.86 0.37
N SER A 121 -15.02 -14.22 1.43
CA SER A 121 -15.64 -14.91 2.57
C SER A 121 -16.99 -15.54 2.25
N LEU A 122 -17.78 -14.90 1.39
CA LEU A 122 -19.13 -15.33 1.06
C LEU A 122 -19.17 -16.31 -0.12
N PHE A 123 -18.31 -16.11 -1.11
CA PHE A 123 -18.38 -16.81 -2.40
C PHE A 123 -17.07 -17.49 -2.81
N GLY A 124 -15.98 -17.23 -2.10
CA GLY A 124 -14.66 -17.77 -2.41
C GLY A 124 -14.18 -18.83 -1.42
N SER A 125 -12.89 -19.15 -1.50
CA SER A 125 -12.23 -20.00 -0.51
C SER A 125 -11.87 -19.17 0.73
N PRO A 126 -12.24 -19.61 1.95
CA PRO A 126 -11.81 -18.95 3.19
C PRO A 126 -10.29 -18.79 3.32
N ALA A 127 -9.52 -19.67 2.69
CA ALA A 127 -8.06 -19.61 2.69
C ALA A 127 -7.51 -18.41 1.90
N LEU A 128 -8.30 -17.83 0.99
CA LEU A 128 -7.88 -16.73 0.12
C LEU A 128 -8.25 -15.34 0.67
N LYS A 129 -9.01 -15.25 1.77
CA LYS A 129 -9.51 -13.97 2.32
C LYS A 129 -8.40 -12.92 2.50
N GLY A 130 -7.31 -13.31 3.16
CA GLY A 130 -6.18 -12.43 3.44
C GLY A 130 -5.41 -12.00 2.19
N GLU A 131 -5.26 -12.90 1.23
CA GLU A 131 -4.65 -12.61 -0.07
C GLU A 131 -5.53 -11.67 -0.90
N CYS A 132 -6.84 -11.93 -0.97
CA CYS A 132 -7.81 -11.07 -1.66
C CYS A 132 -7.82 -9.66 -1.06
N TYR A 133 -7.79 -9.55 0.28
CA TYR A 133 -7.67 -8.27 0.97
C TYR A 133 -6.41 -7.54 0.55
N THR A 134 -5.26 -8.18 0.72
CA THR A 134 -3.94 -7.57 0.51
C THR A 134 -3.73 -7.16 -0.95
N THR A 135 -4.13 -8.02 -1.89
CA THR A 135 -4.08 -7.73 -3.32
C THR A 135 -4.93 -6.52 -3.67
N ASN A 136 -6.14 -6.40 -3.11
CA ASN A 136 -7.02 -5.27 -3.37
C ASN A 136 -6.60 -3.98 -2.64
N LEU A 137 -5.95 -4.10 -1.48
CA LEU A 137 -5.34 -2.96 -0.78
C LEU A 137 -4.24 -2.31 -1.64
N LEU A 138 -3.49 -3.12 -2.39
CA LEU A 138 -2.35 -2.69 -3.19
C LEU A 138 -2.66 -2.52 -4.69
N ALA A 139 -3.86 -2.92 -5.15
CA ALA A 139 -4.22 -2.94 -6.57
C ALA A 139 -4.03 -1.58 -7.27
N THR A 140 -4.22 -0.48 -6.55
CA THR A 140 -4.06 0.89 -7.07
C THR A 140 -2.93 1.67 -6.42
N VAL A 141 -1.97 0.99 -5.77
CA VAL A 141 -0.82 1.61 -5.08
C VAL A 141 0.02 2.52 -6.00
N GLY A 142 -0.02 2.29 -7.32
CA GLY A 142 0.55 3.20 -8.32
C GLY A 142 0.00 4.63 -8.23
N LYS A 143 -1.26 4.86 -7.83
CA LYS A 143 -1.79 6.22 -7.62
C LYS A 143 -1.07 6.95 -6.51
N LEU A 144 -0.80 6.24 -5.42
CA LEU A 144 -0.06 6.80 -4.27
C LEU A 144 1.37 7.16 -4.67
N ALA A 145 2.00 6.32 -5.50
CA ALA A 145 3.30 6.58 -6.08
C ALA A 145 3.31 7.81 -7.02
N LEU A 146 2.32 7.94 -7.91
CA LEU A 146 2.18 9.12 -8.79
C LEU A 146 1.95 10.40 -7.98
N LEU A 147 1.04 10.36 -7.00
CA LEU A 147 0.74 11.48 -6.11
C LEU A 147 1.96 11.91 -5.29
N ARG A 148 2.83 10.97 -4.92
CA ARG A 148 4.07 11.25 -4.19
C ARG A 148 5.16 11.86 -5.07
N ALA A 149 5.27 11.37 -6.30
CA ALA A 149 6.35 11.74 -7.22
C ALA A 149 6.10 13.08 -7.91
N GLU A 150 4.85 13.40 -8.22
CA GLU A 150 4.43 14.61 -8.97
C GLU A 150 3.06 15.10 -8.44
N PRO A 151 2.95 15.58 -7.18
CA PRO A 151 1.66 15.83 -6.53
C PRO A 151 0.77 16.80 -7.30
N ASP A 152 1.26 18.00 -7.61
CA ASP A 152 0.46 19.04 -8.28
C ASP A 152 0.01 18.57 -9.67
N LYS A 153 0.94 18.01 -10.45
CA LYS A 153 0.67 17.49 -11.79
C LYS A 153 -0.34 16.33 -11.77
N TYR A 154 -0.24 15.44 -10.78
CA TYR A 154 -1.18 14.33 -10.68
C TYR A 154 -2.56 14.78 -10.20
N ILE A 155 -2.62 15.75 -9.28
CA ILE A 155 -3.88 16.36 -8.85
C ILE A 155 -4.59 17.04 -10.03
N GLU A 156 -3.86 17.77 -10.89
CA GLU A 156 -4.42 18.34 -12.11
C GLU A 156 -5.03 17.26 -13.02
N VAL A 157 -4.32 16.13 -13.21
CA VAL A 157 -4.83 14.98 -13.96
C VAL A 157 -6.13 14.42 -13.34
N LEU A 158 -6.19 14.30 -12.01
CA LEU A 158 -7.39 13.82 -11.29
C LEU A 158 -8.57 14.79 -11.45
N GLN A 159 -8.33 16.09 -11.32
CA GLN A 159 -9.34 17.13 -11.46
C GLN A 159 -9.87 17.20 -12.89
N ARG A 160 -8.98 17.15 -13.88
CA ARG A 160 -9.33 17.16 -15.30
C ARG A 160 -10.13 15.92 -15.69
N ALA A 161 -9.71 14.72 -15.23
CA ALA A 161 -10.47 13.49 -15.48
C ALA A 161 -11.91 13.59 -14.95
N LYS A 162 -12.08 14.17 -13.76
CA LYS A 162 -13.39 14.41 -13.14
C LYS A 162 -14.22 15.43 -13.91
N ALA A 163 -13.62 16.55 -14.33
CA ALA A 163 -14.31 17.64 -15.05
C ALA A 163 -14.76 17.20 -16.45
N GLU A 164 -13.92 16.46 -17.17
CA GLU A 164 -14.20 15.98 -18.53
C GLU A 164 -15.01 14.68 -18.56
N GLY A 165 -15.17 14.00 -17.42
CA GLY A 165 -15.85 12.70 -17.33
C GLY A 165 -15.12 11.56 -18.05
N VAL A 166 -13.79 11.68 -18.20
CA VAL A 166 -12.96 10.70 -18.90
C VAL A 166 -12.21 9.78 -17.94
N ALA A 167 -11.77 8.63 -18.44
CA ALA A 167 -10.98 7.70 -17.64
C ALA A 167 -9.64 8.33 -17.23
N VAL A 168 -9.37 8.36 -15.91
CA VAL A 168 -8.10 8.88 -15.38
C VAL A 168 -6.86 8.20 -15.97
N THR A 169 -6.96 6.90 -16.27
CA THR A 169 -5.87 6.11 -16.85
C THR A 169 -5.43 6.63 -18.22
N ARG A 170 -6.35 7.20 -18.99
CA ARG A 170 -6.05 7.84 -20.27
C ARG A 170 -5.21 9.09 -20.06
N LEU A 171 -5.68 10.00 -19.18
CA LEU A 171 -4.97 11.25 -18.91
C LEU A 171 -3.62 11.01 -18.23
N GLU A 172 -3.51 10.02 -17.36
CA GLU A 172 -2.23 9.57 -16.79
C GLU A 172 -1.25 9.13 -17.88
N GLN A 173 -1.71 8.30 -18.83
CA GLN A 173 -0.87 7.83 -19.93
C GLN A 173 -0.41 8.98 -20.83
N GLU A 174 -1.29 9.93 -21.13
CA GLU A 174 -1.00 11.10 -21.96
C GLU A 174 -0.06 12.09 -21.25
N THR A 175 -0.22 12.29 -19.93
CA THR A 175 0.43 13.39 -19.19
C THR A 175 1.68 12.96 -18.43
N LEU A 176 1.70 11.71 -17.95
CA LEU A 176 2.77 11.12 -17.12
C LEU A 176 3.51 9.97 -17.83
N GLY A 177 3.01 9.51 -18.99
CA GLY A 177 3.62 8.44 -19.76
C GLY A 177 3.38 7.03 -19.21
N ILE A 178 2.68 6.90 -18.08
CA ILE A 178 2.30 5.62 -17.46
C ILE A 178 1.00 5.79 -16.68
N ASN A 179 0.12 4.80 -16.74
CA ASN A 179 -1.07 4.75 -15.90
C ASN A 179 -0.82 4.03 -14.57
N HIS A 180 -1.64 4.33 -13.56
CA HIS A 180 -1.46 3.80 -12.22
C HIS A 180 -1.59 2.28 -12.13
N PHE A 181 -2.40 1.61 -12.97
CA PHE A 181 -2.50 0.15 -12.97
C PHE A 181 -1.20 -0.50 -13.43
N LYS A 182 -0.59 0.03 -14.50
CA LYS A 182 0.70 -0.46 -15.00
C LYS A 182 1.78 -0.27 -13.96
N LEU A 183 1.78 0.89 -13.29
CA LEU A 183 2.71 1.17 -12.20
C LEU A 183 2.49 0.24 -11.01
N SER A 184 1.24 0.03 -10.57
CA SER A 184 0.90 -0.94 -9.51
C SER A 184 1.42 -2.34 -9.84
N SER A 185 1.20 -2.83 -11.07
CA SER A 185 1.68 -4.15 -11.50
C SER A 185 3.21 -4.28 -11.40
N VAL A 186 3.96 -3.27 -11.85
CA VAL A 186 5.42 -3.25 -11.68
C VAL A 186 5.81 -3.29 -10.21
N MET A 187 5.14 -2.50 -9.36
CA MET A 187 5.42 -2.43 -7.94
C MET A 187 5.13 -3.77 -7.24
N LEU A 188 3.99 -4.40 -7.53
CA LEU A 188 3.61 -5.71 -6.99
C LEU A 188 4.60 -6.80 -7.40
N GLY A 189 5.03 -6.81 -8.67
CA GLY A 189 6.06 -7.75 -9.14
C GLY A 189 7.38 -7.60 -8.39
N GLN A 190 7.81 -6.36 -8.11
CA GLN A 190 8.99 -6.10 -7.28
C GLN A 190 8.82 -6.48 -5.79
N MET A 191 7.58 -6.65 -5.33
CA MET A 191 7.26 -7.13 -3.99
C MET A 191 7.16 -8.67 -3.92
N GLY A 192 7.32 -9.37 -5.05
CA GLY A 192 7.16 -10.82 -5.15
C GLY A 192 5.71 -11.27 -5.11
N LEU A 193 4.75 -10.36 -5.28
CA LEU A 193 3.32 -10.64 -5.28
C LEU A 193 2.84 -11.06 -6.69
N PRO A 194 1.76 -11.86 -6.78
CA PRO A 194 1.15 -12.20 -8.07
C PRO A 194 0.64 -10.94 -8.79
N VAL A 195 0.80 -10.90 -10.13
CA VAL A 195 0.48 -9.77 -11.01
C VAL A 195 -0.37 -10.17 -12.21
#